data_AF-A0AAD9BZQ3-F1
#
_entry.id   AF-A0AAD9BZQ3-F1
#
_cell.length_a   1.000
_cell.length_b   1.000
_cell.length_c   1.000
_cell.angle_alpha   90.00
_cell.angle_beta   90.00
_cell.angle_gamma   90.00
#
_symmetry.space_group_name_H-M   'P 1'
#
loop_
_entity.id
_entity.type
_entity.pdbx_description
1 polymer ?
#
loop_
_entity_poly.entity_id
_entity_poly.type
_entity_poly.pdbx_seq_one_letter_code
_entity_poly.pdbx_strand_id
1 'polypeptide(L)'
;MLYADSKVFDKICVNEQIDSVGLAKAALEAINGFNLFGNQGCSWSVIFVDLDAHNRNRQTLCSLLPRESRSHNTDAALLPTISYPAFAVDDDALYSQTLDKIVRKLRGKYGFKRFLRDGYRTANEDKERRFYKPAEMKLFDGIECEFPIFFIHMMIDGVFRGNQAQVKEYQELLAPIIFQSFEGLSDLPDVTAEQSKHGSQKRFPSNSGRDGTIFLCGQALYNIAMLLVDELISPNDIDPIHRYVPRQDQRNVSMRYSNQ
;
A
#
# COMPACT_ATOMS: atom_id res chain seq x y z
N MET A 1 -6.28 3.12 14.97
CA MET A 1 -6.85 1.78 14.80
C MET A 1 -6.89 1.48 13.31
N LEU A 2 -6.35 0.34 12.89
CA LEU A 2 -6.39 -0.11 11.49
C LEU A 2 -7.80 0.07 10.92
N TYR A 3 -7.97 1.07 10.05
CA TYR A 3 -9.28 1.41 9.52
C TYR A 3 -9.77 0.29 8.61
N ALA A 4 -10.88 -0.34 9.00
CA ALA A 4 -11.48 -1.46 8.31
C ALA A 4 -12.45 -1.01 7.25
N ASP A 5 -12.02 -1.08 6.00
CA ASP A 5 -12.92 -1.38 4.90
C ASP A 5 -12.10 -2.04 3.81
N SER A 6 -12.58 -3.12 3.20
CA SER A 6 -11.97 -3.63 1.97
C SER A 6 -11.94 -2.53 0.89
N LYS A 7 -12.87 -1.57 0.99
CA LYS A 7 -12.96 -0.40 0.10
C LYS A 7 -11.91 0.70 0.37
N VAL A 8 -10.97 0.49 1.30
CA VAL A 8 -9.79 1.37 1.46
C VAL A 8 -9.05 1.50 0.12
N PHE A 9 -9.11 0.48 -0.76
CA PHE A 9 -8.54 0.54 -2.10
C PHE A 9 -9.59 0.69 -3.23
N ASP A 10 -10.89 0.50 -2.96
CA ASP A 10 -11.91 0.41 -4.03
C ASP A 10 -12.55 1.75 -4.47
N LYS A 11 -12.32 2.84 -3.73
CA LYS A 11 -12.91 4.16 -4.02
C LYS A 11 -11.88 5.12 -4.62
N ILE A 12 -11.42 4.83 -5.84
CA ILE A 12 -10.64 5.76 -6.66
C ILE A 12 -11.18 5.73 -8.11
N CYS A 13 -11.13 6.90 -8.75
CA CYS A 13 -11.60 7.21 -10.10
C CYS A 13 -11.27 6.15 -11.17
N VAL A 14 -12.18 6.04 -12.14
CA VAL A 14 -12.37 4.97 -13.15
C VAL A 14 -11.25 4.81 -14.20
N ASN A 15 -10.12 5.53 -14.16
CA ASN A 15 -9.14 5.49 -15.25
C ASN A 15 -7.70 5.27 -14.75
N GLU A 16 -7.07 4.18 -15.23
CA GLU A 16 -5.63 3.83 -15.19
C GLU A 16 -4.87 4.33 -13.95
N GLN A 17 -4.96 3.56 -12.85
CA GLN A 17 -4.20 3.81 -11.64
C GLN A 17 -2.83 3.12 -11.74
N ILE A 18 -1.78 3.83 -11.36
CA ILE A 18 -0.40 3.36 -11.52
C ILE A 18 -0.06 2.25 -10.54
N ASP A 19 -0.71 2.23 -9.39
CA ASP A 19 -0.65 1.12 -8.45
C ASP A 19 -1.02 -0.24 -9.10
N SER A 20 -2.08 -0.26 -9.91
CA SER A 20 -2.56 -1.45 -10.62
C SER A 20 -1.59 -1.89 -11.72
N VAL A 21 -0.98 -0.94 -12.43
CA VAL A 21 0.06 -1.22 -13.45
C VAL A 21 1.31 -1.78 -12.78
N GLY A 22 1.68 -1.25 -11.62
CA GLY A 22 2.82 -1.74 -10.84
C GLY A 22 2.60 -3.15 -10.30
N LEU A 23 1.41 -3.44 -9.76
CA LEU A 23 1.02 -4.80 -9.36
C LEU A 23 0.96 -5.77 -10.56
N ALA A 24 0.48 -5.32 -11.73
CA ALA A 24 0.48 -6.13 -12.94
C ALA A 24 1.91 -6.43 -13.42
N LYS A 25 2.81 -5.43 -13.48
CA LYS A 25 4.24 -5.64 -13.75
C LYS A 25 4.81 -6.68 -12.80
N ALA A 26 4.47 -6.54 -11.51
CA ALA A 26 4.93 -7.44 -10.47
C ALA A 26 4.48 -8.89 -10.67
N ALA A 27 3.21 -9.10 -10.98
CA ALA A 27 2.66 -10.42 -11.26
C ALA A 27 3.29 -11.04 -12.52
N LEU A 28 3.50 -10.24 -13.57
CA LEU A 28 4.16 -10.67 -14.80
C LEU A 28 5.61 -11.13 -14.55
N GLU A 29 6.35 -10.41 -13.72
CA GLU A 29 7.71 -10.82 -13.33
C GLU A 29 7.71 -12.10 -12.50
N ALA A 30 6.78 -12.22 -11.55
CA ALA A 30 6.68 -13.37 -10.66
C ALA A 30 6.31 -14.67 -11.37
N ILE A 31 5.42 -14.60 -12.36
CA ILE A 31 4.96 -15.79 -13.09
C ILE A 31 5.89 -16.19 -14.24
N ASN A 32 6.77 -15.30 -14.69
CA ASN A 32 7.69 -15.59 -15.78
C ASN A 32 8.72 -16.64 -15.36
N GLY A 33 8.71 -17.79 -16.05
CA GLY A 33 9.52 -18.93 -15.68
C GLY A 33 8.89 -19.81 -14.58
N PHE A 34 7.65 -19.54 -14.15
CA PHE A 34 7.00 -20.38 -13.16
C PHE A 34 6.55 -21.70 -13.80
N ASN A 35 7.01 -22.83 -13.23
CA ASN A 35 6.59 -24.16 -13.65
C ASN A 35 5.39 -24.63 -12.83
N LEU A 36 4.25 -24.84 -13.48
CA LEU A 36 2.97 -25.18 -12.83
C LEU A 36 3.03 -26.48 -12.02
N PHE A 37 3.92 -27.40 -12.34
CA PHE A 37 4.10 -28.68 -11.63
C PHE A 37 5.43 -28.76 -10.87
N GLY A 38 6.10 -27.61 -10.67
CA GLY A 38 7.39 -27.53 -9.98
C GLY A 38 8.43 -28.47 -10.59
N ASN A 39 9.10 -29.24 -9.73
CA ASN A 39 10.17 -30.17 -10.14
C ASN A 39 9.68 -31.35 -11.00
N GLN A 40 8.37 -31.61 -11.05
CA GLN A 40 7.78 -32.67 -11.87
C GLN A 40 7.28 -32.16 -13.23
N GLY A 41 7.32 -30.85 -13.46
CA GLY A 41 6.82 -30.25 -14.69
C GLY A 41 7.87 -30.25 -15.80
N CYS A 42 7.39 -30.37 -17.03
CA CYS A 42 8.22 -30.33 -18.23
C CYS A 42 8.28 -28.91 -18.80
N SER A 43 9.08 -28.70 -19.84
CA SER A 43 9.25 -27.38 -20.49
C SER A 43 7.94 -26.74 -20.98
N TRP A 44 6.92 -27.55 -21.32
CA TRP A 44 5.62 -27.05 -21.76
C TRP A 44 4.70 -26.57 -20.62
N SER A 45 5.02 -26.85 -19.36
CA SER A 45 4.26 -26.37 -18.19
C SER A 45 4.87 -25.12 -17.57
N VAL A 46 5.87 -24.53 -18.22
CA VAL A 46 6.49 -23.27 -17.81
C VAL A 46 5.74 -22.10 -18.44
N ILE A 47 5.33 -21.14 -17.61
CA ILE A 47 4.70 -19.91 -18.09
C ILE A 47 5.80 -18.95 -18.54
N PHE A 48 5.71 -18.49 -19.78
CA PHE A 48 6.54 -17.41 -20.30
C PHE A 48 5.68 -16.18 -20.54
N VAL A 49 6.18 -15.05 -20.08
CA VAL A 49 5.48 -13.78 -20.22
C VAL A 49 5.97 -13.02 -21.44
N ASP A 50 5.04 -12.32 -22.10
CA ASP A 50 5.36 -11.37 -23.16
C ASP A 50 6.23 -10.22 -22.61
N LEU A 51 7.49 -10.21 -23.03
CA LEU A 51 8.47 -9.22 -22.61
C LEU A 51 8.06 -7.80 -23.04
N ASP A 52 7.33 -7.65 -24.14
CA ASP A 52 6.86 -6.35 -24.61
C ASP A 52 5.72 -5.83 -23.73
N ALA A 53 4.84 -6.69 -23.24
CA ALA A 53 3.84 -6.32 -22.24
C ALA A 53 4.49 -5.85 -20.93
N HIS A 54 5.49 -6.59 -20.43
CA HIS A 54 6.28 -6.19 -19.26
C HIS A 54 6.97 -4.83 -19.47
N ASN A 55 7.65 -4.64 -20.61
CA ASN A 55 8.38 -3.42 -20.90
C ASN A 55 7.46 -2.20 -21.03
N ARG A 56 6.28 -2.36 -21.64
CA ARG A 56 5.25 -1.32 -21.69
C ARG A 56 4.81 -0.92 -20.28
N ASN A 57 4.48 -1.88 -19.42
CA ASN A 57 4.08 -1.59 -18.03
C ASN A 57 5.19 -0.87 -17.26
N ARG A 58 6.45 -1.30 -17.42
CA ARG A 58 7.61 -0.64 -16.82
C ARG A 58 7.76 0.81 -17.28
N GLN A 59 7.68 1.06 -18.59
CA GLN A 59 7.78 2.42 -19.14
C GLN A 59 6.65 3.32 -18.64
N THR A 60 5.41 2.81 -18.64
CA THR A 60 4.25 3.52 -18.09
C THR A 60 4.46 3.89 -16.63
N LEU A 61 4.86 2.93 -15.80
CA LEU A 61 5.15 3.14 -14.38
C LEU A 61 6.23 4.22 -14.17
N CYS A 62 7.38 4.09 -14.83
CA CYS A 62 8.50 5.02 -14.69
C CYS A 62 8.17 6.44 -15.20
N SER A 63 7.33 6.56 -16.23
CA SER A 63 6.98 7.86 -16.81
C SER A 63 5.96 8.65 -15.99
N LEU A 64 5.14 7.98 -15.18
CA LEU A 64 4.10 8.62 -14.38
C LEU A 64 4.54 8.90 -12.95
N LEU A 65 5.35 8.01 -12.35
CA LEU A 65 5.90 8.25 -11.02
C LEU A 65 6.70 9.57 -10.97
N PRO A 66 6.61 10.34 -9.87
CA PRO A 66 5.95 10.02 -8.59
C PRO A 66 4.46 10.41 -8.54
N ARG A 67 3.76 10.45 -9.68
CA ARG A 67 2.31 10.70 -9.73
C ARG A 67 1.55 9.39 -9.84
N GLU A 68 0.36 9.38 -9.24
CA GLU A 68 -0.56 8.24 -9.35
C GLU A 68 -1.20 8.18 -10.74
N SER A 69 -1.56 9.32 -11.33
CA SER A 69 -2.11 9.35 -12.69
C SER A 69 -2.00 10.74 -13.32
N ARG A 70 -2.49 10.87 -14.55
CA ARG A 70 -2.52 12.17 -15.26
C ARG A 70 -3.40 13.21 -14.57
N SER A 71 -4.45 12.79 -13.87
CA SER A 71 -5.38 13.66 -13.15
C SER A 71 -5.15 13.63 -11.63
N HIS A 72 -4.44 12.64 -11.12
CA HIS A 72 -4.22 12.45 -9.69
C HIS A 72 -2.75 12.71 -9.30
N ASN A 73 -2.53 13.51 -8.26
CA ASN A 73 -1.18 13.99 -7.96
C ASN A 73 -0.33 12.92 -7.25
N THR A 74 -0.84 12.32 -6.18
CA THR A 74 -0.12 11.34 -5.37
C THR A 74 -1.11 10.53 -4.55
N ASP A 75 -0.80 9.27 -4.32
CA ASP A 75 -1.60 8.33 -3.54
C ASP A 75 -0.70 7.53 -2.60
N ALA A 76 -1.21 7.12 -1.45
CA ALA A 76 -0.54 6.21 -0.54
C ALA A 76 -0.62 4.75 -1.04
N ALA A 77 -1.53 4.43 -1.96
CA ALA A 77 -1.57 3.16 -2.70
C ALA A 77 -0.29 2.89 -3.53
N LEU A 78 0.53 3.92 -3.76
CA LEU A 78 1.86 3.75 -4.33
C LEU A 78 2.84 3.04 -3.38
N LEU A 79 2.63 3.06 -2.05
CA LEU A 79 3.51 2.38 -1.09
C LEU A 79 3.63 0.87 -1.35
N PRO A 80 2.54 0.08 -1.44
CA PRO A 80 2.63 -1.33 -1.80
C PRO A 80 3.12 -1.58 -3.23
N THR A 81 3.14 -0.54 -4.07
CA THR A 81 3.65 -0.61 -5.45
C THR A 81 5.16 -0.47 -5.51
N ILE A 82 5.72 0.52 -4.81
CA ILE A 82 7.16 0.79 -4.78
C ILE A 82 7.91 -0.08 -3.76
N SER A 83 7.18 -0.62 -2.78
CA SER A 83 7.70 -1.47 -1.69
C SER A 83 6.93 -2.79 -1.63
N TYR A 84 6.99 -3.49 -0.50
CA TYR A 84 6.27 -4.74 -0.29
C TYR A 84 4.75 -4.54 -0.47
N PRO A 85 4.08 -5.39 -1.28
CA PRO A 85 4.60 -6.62 -1.88
C PRO A 85 5.12 -6.50 -3.31
N ALA A 86 4.88 -5.38 -4.00
CA ALA A 86 5.04 -5.35 -5.45
C ALA A 86 6.47 -5.05 -5.89
N PHE A 87 7.28 -4.27 -5.17
CA PHE A 87 8.64 -3.89 -5.57
C PHE A 87 8.75 -3.53 -7.07
N ALA A 88 7.79 -2.76 -7.58
CA ALA A 88 7.61 -2.58 -9.01
C ALA A 88 8.61 -1.59 -9.62
N VAL A 89 9.34 -0.83 -8.79
CA VAL A 89 10.26 0.23 -9.21
C VAL A 89 11.70 -0.25 -9.04
N ASP A 90 12.43 -0.38 -10.15
CA ASP A 90 13.82 -0.86 -10.14
C ASP A 90 14.85 0.26 -9.86
N ASP A 91 14.46 1.53 -10.00
CA ASP A 91 15.35 2.70 -9.85
C ASP A 91 15.20 3.32 -8.45
N ASP A 92 16.26 3.25 -7.65
CA ASP A 92 16.30 3.80 -6.30
C ASP A 92 16.06 5.31 -6.23
N ALA A 93 16.48 6.06 -7.25
CA ALA A 93 16.23 7.51 -7.29
C ALA A 93 14.73 7.79 -7.47
N LEU A 94 14.08 7.08 -8.39
CA LEU A 94 12.64 7.19 -8.62
C LEU A 94 11.82 6.69 -7.41
N TYR A 95 12.26 5.59 -6.79
CA TYR A 95 11.68 5.10 -5.55
C TYR A 95 11.73 6.19 -4.47
N SER A 96 12.91 6.77 -4.23
CA SER A 96 13.11 7.75 -3.15
C SER A 96 12.28 9.01 -3.38
N GLN A 97 12.27 9.52 -4.62
CA GLN A 97 11.42 10.64 -5.00
C GLN A 97 9.92 10.37 -4.79
N THR A 98 9.49 9.13 -5.06
CA THR A 98 8.09 8.73 -4.87
C THR A 98 7.75 8.65 -3.39
N LEU A 99 8.57 7.96 -2.59
CA LEU A 99 8.39 7.84 -1.15
C LEU A 99 8.37 9.21 -0.47
N ASP A 100 9.34 10.07 -0.76
CA ASP A 100 9.44 11.42 -0.21
C ASP A 100 8.20 12.26 -0.52
N LYS A 101 7.65 12.12 -1.73
CA LYS A 101 6.43 12.82 -2.12
C LYS A 101 5.22 12.31 -1.34
N ILE A 102 5.07 11.00 -1.17
CA ILE A 102 4.01 10.38 -0.38
C ILE A 102 4.10 10.85 1.08
N VAL A 103 5.27 10.72 1.70
CA VAL A 103 5.50 11.15 3.09
C VAL A 103 5.21 12.65 3.25
N ARG A 104 5.75 13.51 2.38
CA ARG A 104 5.54 14.95 2.49
C ARG A 104 4.10 15.40 2.32
N LYS A 105 3.31 14.71 1.50
CA LYS A 105 1.95 15.16 1.13
C LYS A 105 0.85 14.47 1.92
N LEU A 106 1.04 13.21 2.30
CA LEU A 106 -0.02 12.35 2.80
C LEU A 106 0.20 11.94 4.26
N ARG A 107 1.42 12.03 4.81
CA ARG A 107 1.67 11.74 6.22
C ARG A 107 0.86 12.69 7.11
N GLY A 108 0.05 12.10 7.98
CA GLY A 108 -0.66 12.75 9.06
C GLY A 108 -0.16 12.31 10.43
N LYS A 109 -0.93 12.64 11.47
CA LYS A 109 -0.57 12.34 12.86
C LYS A 109 -0.87 10.88 13.25
N TYR A 110 -1.93 10.31 12.68
CA TYR A 110 -2.46 9.00 13.01
C TYR A 110 -2.33 7.97 11.88
N GLY A 111 -1.71 8.36 10.77
CA GLY A 111 -1.56 7.51 9.59
C GLY A 111 -1.25 8.36 8.37
N PHE A 112 -1.42 7.79 7.18
CA PHE A 112 -1.37 8.55 5.94
C PHE A 112 -2.78 8.74 5.41
N LYS A 113 -3.06 9.89 4.81
CA LYS A 113 -4.22 10.05 3.93
C LYS A 113 -4.04 9.12 2.73
N ARG A 114 -5.13 8.55 2.19
CA ARG A 114 -5.03 7.78 0.93
C ARG A 114 -4.59 8.70 -0.19
N PHE A 115 -5.34 9.78 -0.36
CA PHE A 115 -5.00 10.84 -1.29
C PHE A 115 -5.55 12.18 -0.82
N LEU A 116 -5.10 13.27 -1.45
CA LEU A 116 -5.58 14.61 -1.13
C LEU A 116 -7.02 14.76 -1.57
N ARG A 117 -7.86 15.39 -0.73
CA ARG A 117 -9.30 15.58 -0.98
C ARG A 117 -10.06 14.26 -1.07
N ASP A 118 -9.63 13.28 -0.29
CA ASP A 118 -10.34 12.05 -0.09
C ASP A 118 -11.51 12.26 0.89
N GLY A 119 -12.73 12.08 0.39
CA GLY A 119 -13.95 12.22 1.18
C GLY A 119 -14.35 10.97 1.94
N TYR A 120 -13.58 9.88 1.84
CA TYR A 120 -14.01 8.61 2.36
C TYR A 120 -14.11 8.58 3.88
N ARG A 121 -15.28 8.15 4.37
CA ARG A 121 -15.70 8.16 5.77
C ARG A 121 -15.57 9.52 6.45
N THR A 122 -15.48 10.59 5.67
CA THR A 122 -15.63 11.95 6.19
C THR A 122 -17.11 12.22 6.45
N ALA A 123 -17.39 13.18 7.31
CA ALA A 123 -18.76 13.55 7.64
C ALA A 123 -19.57 14.09 6.44
N ASN A 124 -18.88 14.67 5.46
CA ASN A 124 -19.49 15.19 4.24
C ASN A 124 -19.69 14.10 3.16
N GLU A 125 -19.31 12.85 3.44
CA GLU A 125 -19.44 11.76 2.47
C GLU A 125 -20.89 11.35 2.27
N ASP A 126 -21.32 11.34 1.01
CA ASP A 126 -22.55 10.67 0.60
C ASP A 126 -22.31 9.16 0.48
N LYS A 127 -22.81 8.39 1.45
CA LYS A 127 -22.58 6.94 1.58
C LYS A 127 -23.30 6.12 0.51
N GLU A 128 -24.35 6.65 -0.10
CA GLU A 128 -25.15 5.96 -1.12
C GLU A 128 -24.46 5.98 -2.50
N ARG A 129 -23.44 6.83 -2.69
CA ARG A 129 -22.73 6.97 -3.97
C ARG A 129 -21.37 6.28 -3.97
N ARG A 130 -21.09 5.62 -5.09
CA ARG A 130 -19.78 4.97 -5.35
C ARG A 130 -18.68 5.97 -5.66
N PHE A 131 -18.97 7.01 -6.45
CA PHE A 131 -17.98 7.98 -6.92
C PHE A 131 -18.29 9.39 -6.47
N TYR A 132 -17.23 10.18 -6.27
CA TYR A 132 -17.36 11.57 -5.88
C TYR A 132 -17.77 12.46 -7.06
N LYS A 133 -18.60 13.46 -6.80
CA LYS A 133 -18.84 14.56 -7.76
C LYS A 133 -17.62 15.48 -7.80
N PRO A 134 -17.19 15.97 -8.97
CA PRO A 134 -16.03 16.85 -9.08
C PRO A 134 -16.09 18.10 -8.18
N ALA A 135 -17.30 18.66 -8.00
CA ALA A 135 -17.50 19.84 -7.15
C ALA A 135 -17.37 19.53 -5.64
N GLU A 136 -17.68 18.31 -5.22
CA GLU A 136 -17.70 17.94 -3.80
C GLU A 136 -16.31 17.59 -3.25
N MET A 137 -15.35 17.23 -4.12
CA MET A 137 -13.98 16.97 -3.71
C MET A 137 -13.35 18.15 -2.96
N LYS A 138 -13.73 19.39 -3.30
CA LYS A 138 -13.25 20.59 -2.60
C LYS A 138 -13.71 20.65 -1.13
N LEU A 139 -14.83 20.00 -0.80
CA LEU A 139 -15.38 19.96 0.56
C LEU A 139 -14.63 19.00 1.48
N PHE A 140 -13.77 18.14 0.92
CA PHE A 140 -12.96 17.18 1.67
C PHE A 140 -11.55 17.71 1.99
N ASP A 141 -11.19 18.87 1.44
CA ASP A 141 -9.87 19.47 1.66
C ASP A 141 -9.67 19.79 3.15
N GLY A 142 -8.69 19.14 3.78
CA GLY A 142 -8.36 19.35 5.20
C GLY A 142 -9.08 18.45 6.20
N ILE A 143 -10.13 17.73 5.79
CA ILE A 143 -10.91 16.83 6.67
C ILE A 143 -10.70 15.35 6.35
N GLU A 144 -9.71 15.02 5.51
CA GLU A 144 -9.47 13.66 5.06
C GLU A 144 -9.12 12.72 6.22
N CYS A 145 -9.59 11.47 6.11
CA CYS A 145 -9.24 10.41 7.04
C CYS A 145 -7.76 10.02 6.89
N GLU A 146 -7.18 9.55 8.00
CA GLU A 146 -5.82 9.01 8.05
C GLU A 146 -5.85 7.52 8.39
N PHE A 147 -5.01 6.76 7.70
CA PHE A 147 -5.02 5.31 7.73
C PHE A 147 -3.71 4.78 8.32
N PRO A 148 -3.74 4.15 9.50
CA PRO A 148 -2.55 3.61 10.16
C PRO A 148 -1.89 2.46 9.40
N ILE A 149 -2.60 1.80 8.49
CA ILE A 149 -2.05 0.70 7.67
C ILE A 149 -0.79 1.13 6.90
N PHE A 150 -0.71 2.40 6.51
CA PHE A 150 0.45 2.93 5.82
C PHE A 150 1.67 3.09 6.74
N PHE A 151 1.48 3.25 8.06
CA PHE A 151 2.61 3.13 8.99
C PHE A 151 3.16 1.70 9.01
N ILE A 152 2.30 0.69 8.89
CA ILE A 152 2.73 -0.71 8.79
C ILE A 152 3.52 -0.94 7.50
N HIS A 153 3.06 -0.39 6.37
CA HIS A 153 3.85 -0.43 5.13
C HIS A 153 5.23 0.21 5.30
N MET A 154 5.33 1.35 6.00
CA MET A 154 6.62 1.99 6.28
C MET A 154 7.51 1.15 7.22
N MET A 155 6.93 0.41 8.16
CA MET A 155 7.68 -0.54 9.00
C MET A 155 8.26 -1.66 8.14
N ILE A 156 7.44 -2.31 7.31
CA ILE A 156 7.88 -3.39 6.42
C ILE A 156 8.96 -2.88 5.46
N ASP A 157 8.73 -1.73 4.83
CA ASP A 157 9.70 -1.07 3.97
C ASP A 157 11.05 -0.82 4.66
N GLY A 158 10.99 -0.37 5.93
CA GLY A 158 12.18 -0.17 6.75
C GLY A 158 12.95 -1.47 6.99
N VAL A 159 12.26 -2.58 7.23
CA VAL A 159 12.89 -3.90 7.38
C VAL A 159 13.59 -4.33 6.08
N PHE A 160 12.90 -4.25 4.94
CA PHE A 160 13.48 -4.62 3.64
C PHE A 160 14.70 -3.77 3.27
N ARG A 161 14.73 -2.50 3.69
CA ARG A 161 15.87 -1.59 3.45
C ARG A 161 16.94 -1.61 4.55
N GLY A 162 16.76 -2.41 5.60
CA GLY A 162 17.68 -2.43 6.76
C GLY A 162 17.68 -1.12 7.57
N ASN A 163 16.65 -0.28 7.42
CA ASN A 163 16.53 1.00 8.10
C ASN A 163 15.79 0.85 9.44
N GLN A 164 16.52 0.43 10.48
CA GLN A 164 15.97 0.22 11.82
C GLN A 164 15.43 1.51 12.48
N ALA A 165 15.96 2.68 12.10
CA ALA A 165 15.47 3.96 12.60
C ALA A 165 14.03 4.25 12.11
N GLN A 166 13.77 3.99 10.82
CA GLN A 166 12.43 4.10 10.24
C GLN A 166 11.45 3.11 10.89
N VAL A 167 11.87 1.84 11.07
CA VAL A 167 11.05 0.83 11.74
C VAL A 167 10.61 1.32 13.13
N LYS A 168 11.56 1.79 13.93
CA LYS A 168 11.30 2.28 15.28
C LYS A 168 10.40 3.51 15.29
N GLU A 169 10.63 4.49 14.41
CA GLU A 169 9.78 5.69 14.30
C GLU A 169 8.32 5.30 14.06
N TYR A 170 8.06 4.45 13.07
CA TYR A 170 6.69 4.06 12.73
C TYR A 170 6.07 3.11 13.76
N GLN A 171 6.86 2.30 14.44
CA GLN A 171 6.39 1.49 15.57
C GLN A 171 5.93 2.36 16.75
N GLU A 172 6.69 3.40 17.11
CA GLU A 172 6.34 4.36 18.17
C GLU A 172 5.08 5.16 17.81
N LEU A 173 4.93 5.57 16.54
CA LEU A 173 3.72 6.24 16.06
C LEU A 173 2.50 5.32 16.06
N LEU A 174 2.69 4.03 15.77
CA LEU A 174 1.62 3.05 15.68
C LEU A 174 1.16 2.54 17.06
N ALA A 175 2.06 2.47 18.05
CA ALA A 175 1.78 1.97 19.40
C ALA A 175 0.53 2.60 20.07
N PRO A 176 0.35 3.94 20.14
CA PRO A 176 -0.83 4.54 20.76
C PRO A 176 -2.11 4.41 19.91
N ILE A 177 -1.98 3.95 18.66
CA ILE A 177 -3.05 3.87 17.67
C ILE A 177 -3.66 2.46 17.62
N ILE A 178 -2.87 1.45 18.00
CA ILE A 178 -3.32 0.06 18.14
C ILE A 178 -4.11 -0.06 19.44
N PHE A 179 -5.36 -0.51 19.32
CA PHE A 179 -6.21 -0.80 20.46
C PHE A 179 -6.28 -2.32 20.61
N GLN A 180 -5.82 -2.85 21.74
CA GLN A 180 -6.12 -4.22 22.16
C GLN A 180 -7.53 -4.19 22.76
N SER A 181 -8.54 -4.70 22.06
CA SER A 181 -9.91 -4.60 22.55
C SER A 181 -10.19 -5.59 23.68
N PHE A 182 -10.44 -5.05 24.88
CA PHE A 182 -11.57 -5.40 25.74
C PHE A 182 -12.20 -4.06 26.19
N GLU A 183 -13.43 -3.77 25.72
CA GLU A 183 -14.34 -2.67 26.15
C GLU A 183 -14.22 -1.23 25.57
N GLY A 184 -15.39 -0.60 25.35
CA GLY A 184 -15.65 0.84 25.56
C GLY A 184 -15.84 1.78 24.35
N LEU A 185 -17.08 2.25 24.11
CA LEU A 185 -17.62 3.14 23.05
C LEU A 185 -16.86 4.47 22.81
N SER A 186 -17.05 5.13 21.64
CA SER A 186 -16.85 6.59 21.55
C SER A 186 -17.76 7.28 20.51
N ASP A 187 -18.24 8.48 20.87
CA ASP A 187 -19.28 9.29 20.20
C ASP A 187 -18.93 9.80 18.79
N LEU A 188 -19.98 10.17 18.02
CA LEU A 188 -19.89 10.73 16.67
C LEU A 188 -19.39 12.20 16.69
N PRO A 189 -18.43 12.59 15.82
CA PRO A 189 -17.85 13.94 15.81
C PRO A 189 -18.75 15.02 15.16
N ASP A 190 -18.67 16.27 15.65
CA ASP A 190 -19.40 17.47 15.18
C ASP A 190 -18.71 18.19 13.99
N VAL A 191 -19.11 17.82 12.79
CA VAL A 191 -18.60 18.26 11.48
C VAL A 191 -18.32 19.77 11.33
N THR A 192 -19.10 20.62 11.99
CA THR A 192 -19.07 22.08 11.78
C THR A 192 -17.81 22.73 12.36
N ALA A 193 -17.28 22.16 13.45
CA ALA A 193 -16.07 22.64 14.09
C ALA A 193 -14.81 22.30 13.29
N GLU A 194 -14.72 21.08 12.71
CA GLU A 194 -13.55 20.66 11.93
C GLU A 194 -13.36 21.52 10.67
N GLN A 195 -14.45 21.88 10.00
CA GLN A 195 -14.41 22.74 8.80
C GLN A 195 -13.98 24.18 9.12
N SER A 196 -14.32 24.68 10.30
CA SER A 196 -13.98 26.04 10.73
C SER A 196 -12.55 26.14 11.27
N LYS A 197 -12.06 25.06 11.91
CA LYS A 197 -10.70 24.94 12.44
C LYS A 197 -10.23 23.49 12.31
N HIS A 198 -9.36 23.24 11.34
CA HIS A 198 -8.81 21.90 11.09
C HIS A 198 -8.13 21.34 12.35
N GLY A 199 -8.39 20.07 12.68
CA GLY A 199 -7.90 19.40 13.87
C GLY A 199 -8.52 19.86 15.18
N SER A 200 -9.63 20.62 15.14
CA SER A 200 -10.37 21.02 16.34
C SER A 200 -11.13 19.86 16.97
N GLN A 201 -11.38 18.80 16.20
CA GLN A 201 -12.11 17.65 16.69
C GLN A 201 -11.21 16.53 17.19
N LYS A 202 -11.67 15.89 18.27
CA LYS A 202 -11.10 14.63 18.71
C LYS A 202 -11.44 13.58 17.66
N ARG A 203 -10.41 13.02 17.00
CA ARG A 203 -10.60 11.93 16.06
C ARG A 203 -10.89 10.65 16.82
N PHE A 204 -11.95 9.95 16.40
CA PHE A 204 -12.35 8.69 17.00
C PHE A 204 -11.94 7.52 16.10
N PRO A 205 -11.54 6.39 16.69
CA PRO A 205 -11.31 5.17 15.92
C PRO A 205 -12.62 4.73 15.22
N SER A 206 -12.51 4.03 14.08
CA SER A 206 -13.67 3.43 13.43
C SER A 206 -14.38 2.43 14.36
N ASN A 207 -15.70 2.32 14.23
CA ASN A 207 -16.49 1.29 14.92
C ASN A 207 -16.24 -0.14 14.42
N SER A 208 -15.49 -0.31 13.32
CA SER A 208 -15.19 -1.62 12.77
C SER A 208 -14.32 -2.45 13.72
N GLY A 209 -14.76 -3.69 13.96
CA GLY A 209 -14.28 -4.57 15.03
C GLY A 209 -15.28 -4.69 16.19
N ARG A 210 -16.26 -3.78 16.28
CA ARG A 210 -17.39 -3.85 17.24
C ARG A 210 -18.69 -4.33 16.61
N ASP A 211 -18.83 -4.10 15.31
CA ASP A 211 -19.92 -4.60 14.45
C ASP A 211 -19.67 -6.04 13.96
N GLY A 212 -18.60 -6.70 14.45
CA GLY A 212 -18.16 -8.02 14.01
C GLY A 212 -17.36 -8.00 12.69
N THR A 213 -17.14 -6.83 12.07
CA THR A 213 -16.33 -6.74 10.84
C THR A 213 -14.86 -6.49 11.16
N ILE A 214 -14.01 -7.44 10.81
CA ILE A 214 -12.56 -7.40 11.05
C ILE A 214 -11.85 -6.92 9.78
N PHE A 215 -10.89 -6.00 9.91
CA PHE A 215 -10.02 -5.63 8.79
C PHE A 215 -8.90 -6.66 8.59
N LEU A 216 -9.23 -7.76 7.91
CA LEU A 216 -8.29 -8.87 7.74
C LEU A 216 -6.99 -8.43 7.06
N CYS A 217 -7.05 -7.57 6.04
CA CYS A 217 -5.86 -7.09 5.32
C CYS A 217 -4.91 -6.33 6.26
N GLY A 218 -5.42 -5.36 7.02
CA GLY A 218 -4.58 -4.62 7.97
C GLY A 218 -4.03 -5.50 9.09
N GLN A 219 -4.82 -6.45 9.60
CA GLN A 219 -4.34 -7.38 10.64
C GLN A 219 -3.28 -8.33 10.10
N ALA A 220 -3.46 -8.86 8.89
CA ALA A 220 -2.46 -9.69 8.24
C ALA A 220 -1.15 -8.93 8.03
N LEU A 221 -1.22 -7.70 7.49
CA LEU A 221 -0.05 -6.85 7.32
C LEU A 221 0.62 -6.49 8.65
N TYR A 222 -0.17 -6.21 9.70
CA TYR A 222 0.37 -5.96 11.03
C TYR A 222 1.14 -7.18 11.57
N ASN A 223 0.56 -8.37 11.48
CA ASN A 223 1.21 -9.60 11.92
C ASN A 223 2.49 -9.85 11.13
N ILE A 224 2.47 -9.68 9.80
CA ILE A 224 3.67 -9.79 8.96
C ILE A 224 4.74 -8.79 9.42
N ALA A 225 4.38 -7.53 9.64
CA ALA A 225 5.32 -6.51 10.09
C ALA A 225 5.92 -6.85 11.47
N MET A 226 5.11 -7.32 12.42
CA MET A 226 5.61 -7.72 13.73
C MET A 226 6.53 -8.94 13.65
N LEU A 227 6.17 -9.96 12.88
CA LEU A 227 7.02 -11.13 12.67
C LEU A 227 8.37 -10.77 12.03
N LEU A 228 8.38 -9.81 11.11
CA LEU A 228 9.60 -9.28 10.50
C LEU A 228 10.45 -8.47 11.49
N VAL A 229 9.82 -7.60 12.28
CA VAL A 229 10.50 -6.74 13.26
C VAL A 229 11.09 -7.55 14.40
N ASP A 230 10.38 -8.60 14.85
CA ASP A 230 10.84 -9.53 15.87
C ASP A 230 11.81 -10.59 15.32
N GLU A 231 12.20 -10.49 14.04
CA GLU A 231 13.12 -11.39 13.33
C GLU A 231 12.67 -12.88 13.35
N LEU A 232 11.37 -13.13 13.51
CA LEU A 232 10.78 -14.48 13.46
C LEU A 232 10.64 -14.99 12.03
N ILE A 233 10.51 -14.06 11.07
CA ILE A 233 10.60 -14.32 9.64
C ILE A 233 11.56 -13.30 9.02
N SER A 234 12.20 -13.70 7.92
CA SER A 234 13.09 -12.86 7.13
C SER A 234 12.37 -12.31 5.87
N PRO A 235 12.89 -11.24 5.25
CA PRO A 235 12.41 -10.78 3.94
C PRO A 235 12.33 -11.88 2.87
N ASN A 236 13.23 -12.87 2.94
CA ASN A 236 13.27 -13.97 1.98
C ASN A 236 12.10 -14.96 2.13
N ASP A 237 11.46 -15.02 3.30
CA ASP A 237 10.33 -15.91 3.55
C ASP A 237 9.03 -15.39 2.89
N ILE A 238 8.94 -14.08 2.65
CA ILE A 238 7.76 -13.41 2.09
C ILE A 238 8.00 -12.85 0.67
N ASP A 239 9.25 -12.76 0.22
CA ASP A 239 9.62 -12.48 -1.17
C ASP A 239 10.61 -13.55 -1.70
N PRO A 240 10.12 -14.79 -1.94
CA PRO A 240 10.97 -15.93 -2.31
C PRO A 240 11.61 -15.81 -3.70
N ILE A 241 11.13 -14.87 -4.52
CA ILE A 241 11.65 -14.57 -5.85
C ILE A 241 12.56 -13.33 -5.86
N HIS A 242 12.88 -12.80 -4.67
CA HIS A 242 13.85 -11.72 -4.45
C HIS A 242 13.61 -10.48 -5.32
N ARG A 243 12.35 -10.08 -5.46
CA ARG A 243 11.98 -8.88 -6.24
C ARG A 243 12.42 -7.59 -5.57
N TYR A 244 12.59 -7.57 -4.25
CA TYR A 244 13.19 -6.42 -3.56
C TYR A 244 14.67 -6.22 -3.93
N VAL A 245 15.36 -7.27 -4.39
CA VAL A 245 16.77 -7.20 -4.81
C VAL A 245 16.83 -6.63 -6.23
N PRO A 246 17.66 -5.59 -6.48
CA PRO A 246 17.84 -5.07 -7.83
C PRO A 246 18.24 -6.16 -8.81
N ARG A 247 17.70 -6.13 -10.03
CA ARG A 247 18.00 -7.14 -11.08
C ARG A 247 19.49 -7.36 -11.34
N GLN A 248 20.32 -6.35 -11.10
CA GLN A 248 21.78 -6.45 -11.28
C GLN A 248 22.43 -7.39 -10.25
N ASP A 249 21.81 -7.50 -9.07
CA ASP A 249 22.28 -8.31 -7.94
C ASP A 249 21.50 -9.64 -7.81
N GLN A 250 20.42 -9.80 -8.58
CA GLN A 250 19.71 -11.08 -8.68
C GLN A 250 20.63 -12.11 -9.34
N ARG A 251 20.88 -13.23 -8.65
CA ARG A 251 21.60 -14.37 -9.25
C ARG A 251 20.80 -14.83 -10.47
N ASN A 252 21.44 -14.91 -11.63
CA ASN A 252 20.87 -15.55 -12.81
C ASN A 252 20.52 -17.00 -12.47
N VAL A 253 19.26 -17.26 -12.10
CA VAL A 253 18.76 -18.62 -11.99
C VAL A 253 18.64 -19.12 -13.43
N SER A 254 19.71 -19.78 -13.88
CA SER A 254 19.74 -20.51 -15.14
C SER A 254 18.63 -21.55 -15.10
N MET A 255 17.46 -21.19 -15.65
CA MET A 255 16.36 -22.08 -15.97
C MET A 255 16.73 -22.95 -17.18
N ARG A 256 17.85 -23.69 -17.08
CA ARG A 256 18.18 -24.76 -18.00
C ARG A 256 17.43 -26.00 -17.53
N TYR A 257 16.16 -26.11 -17.92
CA TYR A 257 15.56 -27.44 -18.01
C TYR A 257 16.33 -28.18 -19.09
N SER A 258 17.19 -29.09 -18.66
CA SER A 258 17.88 -29.99 -19.56
C SER A 258 16.80 -30.89 -20.15
N ASN A 259 16.60 -30.84 -21.46
CA ASN A 259 15.82 -31.83 -22.18
C ASN A 259 16.51 -33.18 -21.97
N GLN A 260 15.98 -33.99 -21.05
CA GLN A 260 16.18 -35.44 -21.04
C GLN A 260 14.93 -36.09 -21.61
#